data_AF-A0AAW7I930-F1
#
_entry.id   AF-A0AAW7I930-F1
#
_cell.length_a   1.000
_cell.length_b   1.000
_cell.length_c   1.000
_cell.angle_alpha   90.00
_cell.angle_beta   90.00
_cell.angle_gamma   90.00
#
_symmetry.space_group_name_H-M   'P 1'
#
loop_
_entity.id
_entity.type
_entity.pdbx_description
1 polymer ?
#
loop_
_entity_poly.entity_id
_entity_poly.type
_entity_poly.pdbx_seq_one_letter_code
_entity_poly.pdbx_strand_id
1 'polypeptide(L)'
;MTINAILQARAGAKCELCGAEQALTAFAVPHSPASDDDHSLALCDTCRGQLEQPDTTVINHWRCLGDSMWSQVPAVQVMAWRQLKALSGQGEVWAQDMLDMMYMEDETKAWAEAGMASDDDDNVPTLDSNGAVLVEGDSVTLIKDLDVKGGGFTAKRGTLVKGIRLTNNPLHIEGKVNGVQIVLVAAYLKKA
;
A
#
# COMPACT_ATOMS: atom_id res chain seq x y z
N MET A 1 11.17 -14.09 16.32
CA MET A 1 11.75 -15.45 16.46
C MET A 1 13.22 -15.31 16.84
N THR A 2 13.80 -16.25 17.58
CA THR A 2 15.26 -16.27 17.82
C THR A 2 15.99 -16.47 16.49
N ILE A 3 17.06 -15.72 16.26
CA ILE A 3 17.90 -15.83 15.07
C ILE A 3 18.63 -17.19 15.06
N ASN A 4 18.67 -17.87 13.91
CA ASN A 4 19.42 -19.11 13.76
C ASN A 4 20.87 -18.85 13.31
N ALA A 5 21.71 -19.89 13.38
CA ALA A 5 23.15 -19.76 13.08
C ALA A 5 23.44 -19.40 11.61
N ILE A 6 22.62 -19.86 10.66
CA ILE A 6 22.79 -19.62 9.22
C ILE A 6 22.54 -18.13 8.92
N LEU A 7 21.39 -17.62 9.36
CA LEU A 7 21.01 -16.22 9.21
C LEU A 7 22.01 -15.30 9.92
N GLN A 8 22.46 -15.67 11.11
CA GLN A 8 23.45 -14.90 11.86
C GLN A 8 24.81 -14.83 11.13
N ALA A 9 25.25 -15.93 10.52
CA ALA A 9 26.50 -15.98 9.76
C ALA A 9 26.41 -15.13 8.48
N ARG A 10 25.30 -15.23 7.73
CA ARG A 10 25.07 -14.43 6.52
C ARG A 10 25.06 -12.93 6.82
N ALA A 11 24.33 -12.55 7.87
CA ALA A 11 24.21 -11.16 8.29
C ALA A 11 25.51 -10.58 8.90
N GLY A 12 26.55 -11.40 9.09
CA GLY A 12 27.81 -10.96 9.69
C GLY A 12 27.65 -10.44 11.12
N ALA A 13 26.68 -10.98 11.87
CA ALA A 13 26.26 -10.48 13.17
C ALA A 13 25.86 -8.98 13.18
N LYS A 14 25.27 -8.49 12.08
CA LYS A 14 24.75 -7.12 11.93
C LYS A 14 23.30 -7.13 11.49
N CYS A 15 22.61 -6.03 11.77
CA CYS A 15 21.30 -5.75 11.19
C CYS A 15 21.49 -5.55 9.68
N GLU A 16 20.75 -6.30 8.87
CA GLU A 16 20.90 -6.26 7.41
C GLU A 16 20.31 -4.99 6.76
N LEU A 17 19.61 -4.15 7.53
CA LEU A 17 19.11 -2.85 7.08
C LEU A 17 19.97 -1.67 7.55
N CYS A 18 20.31 -1.60 8.84
CA CYS A 18 21.01 -0.43 9.41
C CYS A 18 22.45 -0.70 9.87
N GLY A 19 22.92 -1.95 9.84
CA GLY A 19 24.28 -2.32 10.24
C GLY A 19 24.53 -2.40 11.75
N ALA A 20 23.52 -2.21 12.61
CA ALA A 20 23.65 -2.33 14.05
C ALA A 20 24.05 -3.75 14.50
N GLU A 21 24.95 -3.87 15.49
CA GLU A 21 25.51 -5.17 15.94
C GLU A 21 24.78 -5.77 17.15
N GLN A 22 23.66 -5.19 17.59
CA GLN A 22 22.99 -5.55 18.84
C GLN A 22 21.51 -5.90 18.62
N ALA A 23 20.99 -6.73 19.53
CA ALA A 23 19.58 -7.12 19.62
C ALA A 23 19.02 -7.66 18.29
N LEU A 24 19.74 -8.58 17.65
CA LEU A 24 19.37 -9.15 16.36
C LEU A 24 18.32 -10.25 16.52
N THR A 25 17.22 -10.12 15.79
CA THR A 25 16.16 -11.11 15.70
C THR A 25 15.87 -11.48 14.26
N ALA A 26 15.42 -12.72 14.04
CA ALA A 26 14.95 -13.15 12.74
C ALA A 26 13.59 -12.53 12.43
N PHE A 27 13.49 -11.88 11.28
CA PHE A 27 12.28 -11.32 10.72
C PHE A 27 11.95 -12.04 9.41
N ALA A 28 10.87 -12.82 9.40
CA ALA A 28 10.36 -13.44 8.18
C ALA A 28 9.68 -12.36 7.34
N VAL A 29 10.09 -12.20 6.09
CA VAL A 29 9.53 -11.16 5.23
C VAL A 29 8.09 -11.55 4.83
N PRO A 30 7.11 -10.63 4.93
CA PRO A 30 5.74 -10.94 4.51
C PRO A 30 5.63 -11.27 3.02
N HIS A 31 4.68 -12.14 2.67
CA HIS A 31 4.43 -12.63 1.30
C HIS A 31 5.62 -13.33 0.66
N SER A 32 6.48 -13.94 1.48
CA SER A 32 7.62 -14.74 0.99
C SER A 32 7.17 -15.98 0.23
N PRO A 33 7.84 -16.33 -0.88
CA PRO A 33 7.56 -17.57 -1.62
C PRO A 33 7.97 -18.84 -0.85
N ALA A 34 8.86 -18.72 0.15
CA ALA A 34 9.24 -19.81 1.04
C ALA A 34 9.46 -19.33 2.49
N SER A 35 9.55 -20.28 3.42
CA SER A 35 9.79 -20.04 4.85
C SER A 35 11.17 -20.58 5.25
N ASP A 36 12.20 -20.03 4.63
CA ASP A 36 13.60 -20.37 4.87
C ASP A 36 14.43 -19.13 5.23
N ASP A 37 15.73 -19.32 5.39
CA ASP A 37 16.66 -18.26 5.79
C ASP A 37 16.84 -17.21 4.68
N ASP A 38 16.73 -17.59 3.41
CA ASP A 38 16.88 -16.68 2.27
C ASP A 38 15.70 -15.70 2.16
N HIS A 39 14.57 -16.02 2.78
CA HIS A 39 13.37 -15.19 2.87
C HIS A 39 13.18 -14.51 4.24
N SER A 40 14.22 -14.54 5.06
CA SER A 40 14.25 -13.92 6.38
C SER A 40 15.40 -12.92 6.49
N LEU A 41 15.30 -11.97 7.42
CA LEU A 41 16.31 -10.96 7.71
C LEU A 41 16.78 -11.04 9.16
N ALA A 42 18.03 -10.66 9.41
CA ALA A 42 18.48 -10.28 10.73
C ALA A 42 18.23 -8.78 10.97
N LEU A 43 17.35 -8.45 11.93
CA LEU A 43 17.00 -7.07 12.26
C LEU A 43 17.28 -6.74 13.71
N CYS A 44 17.76 -5.53 13.97
CA CYS A 44 17.76 -4.97 15.32
C CYS A 44 16.33 -4.54 15.75
N ASP A 45 16.12 -4.40 17.06
CA ASP A 45 14.82 -4.00 17.62
C ASP A 45 14.28 -2.69 17.03
N THR A 46 15.15 -1.72 16.72
CA THR A 46 14.74 -0.43 16.13
C THR A 46 14.16 -0.60 14.73
N CYS A 47 14.87 -1.31 13.84
CA CYS A 47 14.38 -1.55 12.48
C CYS A 47 13.10 -2.38 12.50
N ARG A 48 13.07 -3.41 13.34
CA ARG A 48 11.89 -4.28 13.47
C ARG A 48 10.68 -3.51 13.99
N GLY A 49 10.84 -2.72 15.05
CA GLY A 49 9.76 -1.93 15.62
C GLY A 49 9.18 -0.94 14.62
N GLN A 50 10.02 -0.26 13.83
CA GLN A 50 9.55 0.68 12.82
C GLN A 50 8.85 0.00 11.63
N LEU A 51 9.27 -1.22 11.24
CA LEU A 51 8.57 -2.00 10.21
C LEU A 51 7.21 -2.50 10.67
N GLU A 52 7.11 -2.96 11.93
CA GLU A 52 5.87 -3.48 12.51
C GLU A 52 4.90 -2.35 12.92
N GLN A 53 5.40 -1.13 13.15
CA GLN A 53 4.61 0.04 13.58
C GLN A 53 4.92 1.28 12.72
N PRO A 54 4.39 1.36 11.49
CA PRO A 54 4.68 2.45 10.55
C PRO A 54 4.37 3.85 11.09
N ASP A 55 3.38 3.99 11.98
CA ASP A 55 3.00 5.26 12.61
C ASP A 55 4.10 5.85 13.52
N THR A 56 5.07 5.02 13.94
CA THR A 56 6.18 5.42 14.82
C THR A 56 7.49 5.63 14.06
N THR A 57 7.43 5.66 12.73
CA THR A 57 8.60 5.74 11.85
C THR A 57 9.45 6.97 12.13
N VAL A 58 10.74 6.75 12.37
CA VAL A 58 11.76 7.79 12.51
C VAL A 58 12.46 7.93 11.16
N ILE A 59 12.01 8.89 10.35
CA ILE A 59 12.43 9.10 8.95
C ILE A 59 13.96 9.08 8.77
N ASN A 60 14.70 9.76 9.64
CA ASN A 60 16.17 9.85 9.53
C ASN A 60 16.88 8.52 9.75
N HIS A 61 16.29 7.57 10.49
CA HIS A 61 16.87 6.24 10.68
C HIS A 61 17.01 5.50 9.34
N TRP A 62 16.02 5.66 8.46
CA TRP A 62 15.93 4.96 7.18
C TRP A 62 16.86 5.48 6.09
N ARG A 63 17.67 6.51 6.38
CA ARG A 63 18.75 6.92 5.47
C ARG A 63 19.79 5.82 5.26
N CYS A 64 19.89 4.85 6.18
CA CYS A 64 20.75 3.67 6.03
C CYS A 64 20.34 2.77 4.85
N LEU A 65 19.10 2.90 4.35
CA LEU A 65 18.63 2.08 3.23
C LEU A 65 19.38 2.33 1.93
N GLY A 66 20.05 3.48 1.80
CA GLY A 66 20.90 3.78 0.65
C GLY A 66 22.03 2.76 0.45
N ASP A 67 22.48 2.10 1.53
CA ASP A 67 23.46 1.02 1.45
C ASP A 67 22.77 -0.36 1.32
N SER A 68 21.74 -0.63 2.12
CA SER A 68 21.10 -1.95 2.17
C SER A 68 20.32 -2.29 0.90
N MET A 69 19.85 -1.29 0.15
CA MET A 69 19.16 -1.49 -1.13
C MET A 69 20.03 -2.19 -2.18
N TRP A 70 21.36 -2.15 -2.05
CA TRP A 70 22.31 -2.81 -2.97
C TRP A 70 22.75 -4.20 -2.50
N SER A 71 22.16 -4.69 -1.40
CA SER A 71 22.45 -6.03 -0.88
C SER A 71 22.23 -7.08 -1.96
N GLN A 72 23.05 -8.12 -2.00
CA GLN A 72 22.85 -9.28 -2.88
C GLN A 72 21.84 -10.29 -2.31
N VAL A 73 21.32 -10.02 -1.10
CA VAL A 73 20.31 -10.87 -0.45
C VAL A 73 18.91 -10.38 -0.86
N PRO A 74 18.12 -11.18 -1.58
CA PRO A 74 16.81 -10.76 -2.09
C PRO A 74 15.87 -10.25 -1.00
N ALA A 75 15.82 -10.91 0.16
CA ALA A 75 15.00 -10.47 1.28
C ALA A 75 15.33 -9.02 1.74
N VAL A 76 16.63 -8.68 1.77
CA VAL A 76 17.11 -7.36 2.19
C VAL A 76 16.71 -6.31 1.15
N GLN A 77 16.90 -6.61 -0.14
CA GLN A 77 16.47 -5.73 -1.23
C GLN A 77 14.95 -5.48 -1.17
N VAL A 78 14.15 -6.54 -0.99
CA VAL A 78 12.69 -6.45 -0.87
C VAL A 78 12.30 -5.50 0.25
N MET A 79 12.82 -5.69 1.46
CA MET A 79 12.42 -4.86 2.60
C MET A 79 12.96 -3.43 2.49
N ALA A 80 14.15 -3.23 1.94
CA ALA A 80 14.66 -1.89 1.64
C ALA A 80 13.75 -1.17 0.63
N TRP A 81 13.36 -1.84 -0.45
CA TRP A 81 12.45 -1.30 -1.45
C TRP A 81 11.10 -0.95 -0.85
N ARG A 82 10.48 -1.86 -0.07
CA ARG A 82 9.17 -1.62 0.55
C ARG A 82 9.19 -0.41 1.47
N GLN A 83 10.23 -0.28 2.28
CA GLN A 83 10.37 0.84 3.20
C GLN A 83 10.65 2.17 2.48
N LEU A 84 11.50 2.17 1.43
CA LEU A 84 11.70 3.34 0.59
C LEU A 84 10.40 3.77 -0.11
N LYS A 85 9.60 2.80 -0.59
CA LYS A 85 8.32 3.06 -1.24
C LYS A 85 7.30 3.65 -0.28
N ALA A 86 7.24 3.15 0.95
CA ALA A 86 6.41 3.71 2.00
C ALA A 86 6.81 5.17 2.34
N LEU A 87 8.11 5.45 2.47
CA LEU A 87 8.62 6.80 2.74
C LEU A 87 8.37 7.76 1.58
N SER A 88 8.55 7.32 0.34
CA SER A 88 8.18 8.09 -0.86
C SER A 88 6.68 8.44 -0.85
N GLY A 89 5.82 7.48 -0.48
CA GLY A 89 4.38 7.72 -0.30
C GLY A 89 4.03 8.74 0.79
N GLN A 90 4.90 8.94 1.78
CA GLN A 90 4.78 9.98 2.81
C GLN A 90 5.32 11.36 2.36
N GLY A 91 5.89 11.45 1.16
CA GLY A 91 6.41 12.69 0.58
C GLY A 91 7.93 12.86 0.67
N GLU A 92 8.67 11.83 1.08
CA GLU A 92 10.13 11.89 1.19
C GLU A 92 10.82 11.75 -0.17
N VAL A 93 11.21 12.88 -0.76
CA VAL A 93 11.82 12.95 -2.10
C VAL A 93 13.10 12.12 -2.22
N TRP A 94 13.95 12.14 -1.19
CA TRP A 94 15.20 11.36 -1.20
C TRP A 94 14.95 9.86 -1.29
N ALA A 95 13.82 9.36 -0.77
CA ALA A 95 13.48 7.95 -0.85
C ALA A 95 13.06 7.57 -2.28
N GLN A 96 12.37 8.48 -2.98
CA GLN A 96 12.04 8.32 -4.39
C GLN A 96 13.31 8.32 -5.26
N ASP A 97 14.24 9.25 -5.03
CA ASP A 97 15.51 9.30 -5.77
C ASP A 97 16.29 7.98 -5.65
N MET A 98 16.30 7.36 -4.45
CA MET A 98 16.92 6.06 -4.23
C MET A 98 16.19 4.95 -4.99
N LEU A 99 14.84 4.92 -4.96
CA LEU A 99 14.05 3.94 -5.70
C LEU A 99 14.31 4.00 -7.20
N ASP A 100 14.45 5.20 -7.77
CA ASP A 100 14.67 5.40 -9.20
C ASP A 100 16.04 4.86 -9.66
N MET A 101 17.01 4.78 -8.74
CA MET A 101 18.33 4.20 -8.99
C MET A 101 18.36 2.68 -8.74
N MET A 102 17.44 2.15 -7.93
CA MET A 102 17.43 0.74 -7.55
C MET A 102 17.13 -0.17 -8.74
N TYR A 103 17.98 -1.18 -8.95
CA TYR A 103 17.71 -2.27 -9.88
C TYR A 103 17.44 -3.56 -9.10
N MET A 104 16.35 -4.23 -9.43
CA MET A 104 15.96 -5.51 -8.85
C MET A 104 15.62 -6.47 -9.98
N GLU A 105 15.91 -7.74 -9.76
CA GLU A 105 15.44 -8.79 -10.66
C GLU A 105 13.90 -8.89 -10.60
N ASP A 106 13.28 -9.27 -11.72
CA ASP A 106 11.82 -9.26 -11.88
C ASP A 106 11.11 -10.10 -10.79
N GLU A 107 11.66 -11.27 -10.44
CA GLU A 107 11.10 -12.13 -9.38
C GLU A 107 11.20 -11.47 -8.00
N THR A 108 12.34 -10.86 -7.68
CA THR A 108 12.55 -10.16 -6.41
C THR A 108 11.66 -8.91 -6.31
N LYS A 109 11.49 -8.19 -7.41
CA LYS A 109 10.59 -7.04 -7.49
C LYS A 109 9.13 -7.44 -7.32
N ALA A 110 8.68 -8.51 -7.99
CA ALA A 110 7.33 -9.03 -7.85
C ALA A 110 7.03 -9.42 -6.39
N TRP A 111 8.00 -10.04 -5.71
CA TRP A 111 7.87 -10.32 -4.29
C TRP A 111 7.81 -9.03 -3.45
N ALA A 112 8.62 -8.01 -3.75
CA ALA A 112 8.54 -6.72 -3.07
C ALA A 112 7.15 -6.08 -3.18
N GLU A 113 6.61 -6.06 -4.39
CA GLU A 113 5.28 -5.53 -4.70
C GLU A 113 4.18 -6.34 -4.01
N ALA A 114 4.29 -7.67 -3.93
CA ALA A 114 3.27 -8.54 -3.32
C ALA A 114 2.97 -8.25 -1.83
N GLY A 115 3.93 -7.71 -1.07
CA GLY A 115 3.71 -7.30 0.32
C GLY A 115 3.49 -5.80 0.51
N MET A 116 3.36 -5.06 -0.60
CA MET A 116 2.87 -3.69 -0.64
C MET A 116 1.56 -3.54 -1.41
N ALA A 117 1.11 -4.60 -2.07
CA ALA A 117 -0.29 -4.78 -2.36
C ALA A 117 -1.00 -4.59 -1.03
N SER A 118 -1.57 -3.40 -0.84
CA SER A 118 -2.50 -3.14 0.21
C SER A 118 -3.60 -4.20 0.11
N ASP A 119 -4.28 -4.47 1.20
CA ASP A 119 -5.63 -5.03 1.16
C ASP A 119 -6.62 -4.13 0.36
N ASP A 120 -6.14 -3.19 -0.49
CA ASP A 120 -6.90 -2.57 -1.58
C ASP A 120 -7.15 -3.53 -2.75
N ASP A 121 -6.51 -4.71 -2.79
CA ASP A 121 -6.97 -5.82 -3.67
C ASP A 121 -8.15 -6.60 -3.05
N ASP A 122 -8.42 -6.36 -1.77
CA ASP A 122 -9.74 -6.48 -1.13
C ASP A 122 -10.49 -5.15 -1.24
N ASN A 123 -10.40 -4.45 -2.38
CA ASN A 123 -11.37 -3.42 -2.74
C ASN A 123 -12.74 -4.12 -2.73
N VAL A 124 -13.44 -4.05 -1.60
CA VAL A 124 -14.84 -4.42 -1.50
C VAL A 124 -15.49 -3.74 -2.69
N PRO A 125 -15.98 -4.49 -3.69
CA PRO A 125 -16.39 -3.88 -4.94
C PRO A 125 -17.44 -2.82 -4.61
N THR A 126 -17.34 -1.64 -5.22
CA THR A 126 -18.37 -0.64 -5.05
C THR A 126 -19.65 -1.19 -5.68
N LEU A 127 -20.63 -1.53 -4.84
CA LEU A 127 -21.88 -2.13 -5.30
C LEU A 127 -22.99 -1.08 -5.38
N ASP A 128 -23.81 -1.19 -6.42
CA ASP A 128 -25.06 -0.47 -6.51
C ASP A 128 -26.11 -1.02 -5.52
N SER A 129 -27.31 -0.44 -5.49
CA SER A 129 -28.40 -0.86 -4.61
C SER A 129 -28.89 -2.30 -4.84
N ASN A 130 -28.54 -2.93 -5.96
CA ASN A 130 -28.91 -4.30 -6.33
C ASN A 130 -27.74 -5.29 -6.21
N GLY A 131 -26.58 -4.85 -5.71
CA GLY A 131 -25.38 -5.67 -5.62
C GLY A 131 -24.60 -5.79 -6.94
N ALA A 132 -24.89 -4.95 -7.94
CA ALA A 132 -24.11 -4.92 -9.17
C ALA A 132 -22.81 -4.14 -8.97
N VAL A 133 -21.69 -4.70 -9.44
CA VAL A 133 -20.38 -4.04 -9.39
C VAL A 133 -20.36 -2.82 -10.31
N LEU A 134 -19.99 -1.68 -9.74
CA LEU A 134 -19.75 -0.43 -10.46
C LEU A 134 -18.29 -0.33 -10.85
N VAL A 135 -18.04 0.13 -12.07
CA VAL A 135 -16.69 0.42 -12.59
C VAL A 135 -16.56 1.88 -13.00
N GLU A 136 -15.33 2.37 -13.11
CA GLU A 136 -15.10 3.71 -13.64
C GLU A 136 -15.69 3.87 -15.04
N GLY A 137 -16.33 5.01 -15.28
CA GLY A 137 -17.00 5.30 -16.55
C GLY A 137 -18.44 4.80 -16.65
N ASP A 138 -18.92 3.99 -15.70
CA ASP A 138 -20.31 3.53 -15.68
C ASP A 138 -21.33 4.69 -15.62
N SER A 139 -22.56 4.38 -16.03
CA SER A 139 -23.71 5.26 -15.82
C SER A 139 -24.63 4.66 -14.76
N VAL A 140 -25.12 5.51 -13.86
CA VAL A 140 -25.98 5.10 -12.75
C VAL A 140 -27.17 6.03 -12.61
N THR A 141 -28.27 5.51 -12.10
CA THR A 141 -29.52 6.24 -11.87
C THR A 141 -29.81 6.30 -10.37
N LEU A 142 -30.18 7.48 -9.87
CA LEU A 142 -30.57 7.64 -8.47
C LEU A 142 -31.90 6.93 -8.18
N ILE A 143 -31.93 6.07 -7.16
CA ILE A 143 -33.17 5.41 -6.71
C ILE A 143 -33.88 6.18 -5.59
N LYS A 144 -33.24 7.21 -5.03
CA LYS A 144 -33.78 8.09 -3.98
C LYS A 144 -33.38 9.55 -4.24
N ASP A 145 -34.14 10.48 -3.65
CA ASP A 145 -33.77 11.88 -3.60
C ASP A 145 -32.57 12.07 -2.64
N LEU A 146 -31.54 12.79 -3.08
CA LEU A 146 -30.33 13.04 -2.30
C LEU A 146 -30.06 14.55 -2.22
N ASP A 147 -29.99 15.06 -1.00
CA ASP A 147 -29.61 16.46 -0.77
C ASP A 147 -28.10 16.62 -0.93
N VAL A 148 -27.70 17.44 -1.89
CA VAL A 148 -26.29 17.67 -2.20
C VAL A 148 -25.73 18.67 -1.21
N LYS A 149 -24.90 18.20 -0.28
CA LYS A 149 -24.15 19.06 0.63
C LYS A 149 -23.24 19.98 -0.18
N GLY A 150 -23.39 21.30 0.00
CA GLY A 150 -22.61 22.33 -0.70
C GLY A 150 -23.13 22.73 -2.09
N GLY A 151 -24.09 21.98 -2.67
CA GLY A 151 -24.69 22.31 -3.97
C GLY A 151 -25.94 23.19 -3.90
N GLY A 152 -26.64 23.20 -2.76
CA GLY A 152 -27.88 23.96 -2.57
C GLY A 152 -29.08 23.42 -3.37
N PHE A 153 -28.97 22.21 -3.91
CA PHE A 153 -30.04 21.52 -4.65
C PHE A 153 -30.17 20.06 -4.22
N THR A 154 -31.33 19.47 -4.48
CA THR A 154 -31.59 18.04 -4.27
C THR A 154 -31.49 17.32 -5.61
N ALA A 155 -30.63 16.30 -5.69
CA ALA A 155 -30.59 15.39 -6.83
C ALA A 155 -31.80 14.45 -6.73
N LYS A 156 -32.72 14.56 -7.70
CA LYS A 156 -34.00 13.84 -7.66
C LYS A 156 -33.85 12.38 -8.08
N ARG A 157 -34.69 11.51 -7.53
CA ARG A 157 -34.86 10.13 -7.98
C ARG A 157 -35.11 10.09 -9.48
N GLY A 158 -34.44 9.17 -10.17
CA GLY A 158 -34.48 9.02 -11.63
C GLY A 158 -33.43 9.87 -12.37
N THR A 159 -32.68 10.72 -11.68
CA THR A 159 -31.55 11.45 -12.28
C THR A 159 -30.49 10.48 -12.76
N LEU A 160 -30.07 10.60 -14.03
CA LEU A 160 -29.00 9.81 -14.64
C LEU A 160 -27.65 10.53 -14.46
N VAL A 161 -26.67 9.81 -13.91
CA VAL A 161 -25.30 10.25 -13.71
C VAL A 161 -24.40 9.41 -14.61
N LYS A 162 -23.73 10.05 -15.57
CA LYS A 162 -22.87 9.37 -16.55
C LYS A 162 -21.41 9.56 -16.21
N GLY A 163 -20.58 8.54 -16.48
CA GLY A 163 -19.13 8.62 -16.33
C GLY A 163 -18.73 8.77 -14.86
N ILE A 164 -19.24 7.88 -14.01
CA ILE A 164 -18.89 7.89 -12.59
C ILE A 164 -17.40 7.56 -12.39
N ARG A 165 -16.84 8.03 -11.27
CA ARG A 165 -15.51 7.64 -10.80
C ARG A 165 -15.64 6.93 -9.47
N LEU A 166 -14.84 5.90 -9.27
CA LEU A 166 -14.76 5.21 -7.99
C LEU A 166 -13.93 6.04 -7.00
N THR A 167 -14.17 5.84 -5.71
CA THR A 167 -13.40 6.50 -4.65
C THR A 167 -12.70 5.46 -3.80
N ASN A 168 -11.82 5.90 -2.89
CA ASN A 168 -11.18 5.01 -1.91
C ASN A 168 -12.18 4.45 -0.86
N ASN A 169 -13.46 4.82 -0.93
CA ASN A 169 -14.51 4.28 -0.06
C ASN A 169 -15.56 3.54 -0.93
N PRO A 170 -15.76 2.22 -0.74
CA PRO A 170 -16.63 1.41 -1.58
C PRO A 170 -18.13 1.71 -1.43
N LEU A 171 -18.50 2.55 -0.44
CA LEU A 171 -19.86 3.05 -0.27
C LEU A 171 -20.11 4.35 -1.04
N HIS A 172 -19.10 4.94 -1.66
CA HIS A 172 -19.17 6.24 -2.30
C HIS A 172 -18.59 6.24 -3.72
N ILE A 173 -19.26 6.99 -4.61
CA ILE A 173 -18.77 7.28 -5.95
C ILE A 173 -18.80 8.78 -6.20
N GLU A 174 -17.98 9.24 -7.13
CA GLU A 174 -18.05 10.60 -7.64
C GLU A 174 -18.81 10.64 -8.96
N GLY A 175 -19.67 11.64 -9.11
CA GLY A 175 -20.46 11.83 -10.30
C GLY A 175 -20.77 13.30 -10.57
N LYS A 176 -21.17 13.61 -11.80
CA LYS A 176 -21.60 14.96 -12.17
C LYS A 176 -23.12 15.05 -12.27
N VAL A 177 -23.72 15.95 -11.50
CA VAL A 177 -25.14 16.29 -11.57
C VAL A 177 -25.27 17.79 -11.80
N ASN A 178 -26.04 18.19 -12.82
CA ASN A 178 -26.19 19.60 -13.22
C ASN A 178 -24.86 20.35 -13.41
N GLY A 179 -23.83 19.65 -13.92
CA GLY A 179 -22.49 20.21 -14.14
C GLY A 179 -21.61 20.33 -12.89
N VAL A 180 -22.13 20.02 -11.71
CA VAL A 180 -21.38 20.03 -10.43
C VAL A 180 -20.90 18.62 -10.11
N GLN A 181 -19.62 18.48 -9.76
CA GLN A 181 -19.04 17.22 -9.28
C GLN A 181 -19.39 17.03 -7.80
N ILE A 182 -20.00 15.89 -7.49
CA ILE A 182 -20.54 15.57 -6.17
C ILE A 182 -20.24 14.12 -5.81
N VAL A 183 -20.15 13.84 -4.51
CA VAL A 183 -20.01 12.48 -3.97
C VAL A 183 -21.42 11.93 -3.68
N LEU A 184 -21.69 10.73 -4.17
CA LEU A 184 -22.95 10.01 -4.05
C LEU A 184 -22.75 8.68 -3.33
N VAL A 185 -23.75 8.26 -2.53
CA VAL A 185 -23.71 6.97 -1.83
C VAL A 185 -24.14 5.86 -2.79
N ALA A 186 -23.27 4.86 -3.02
CA ALA A 186 -23.46 3.79 -3.99
C ALA A 186 -24.74 2.97 -3.73
N ALA A 187 -25.10 2.75 -2.47
CA ALA A 187 -26.34 2.06 -2.07
C ALA A 187 -27.64 2.75 -2.52
N TYR A 188 -27.58 4.01 -2.97
CA TYR A 188 -28.73 4.76 -3.50
C TYR A 188 -28.69 4.94 -5.02
N LEU A 189 -27.81 4.20 -5.68
CA LEU A 189 -27.62 4.22 -7.12
C LEU A 189 -28.00 2.86 -7.69
N LYS A 190 -28.44 2.86 -8.94
CA LYS A 190 -28.65 1.66 -9.73
C LYS A 190 -27.87 1.76 -11.03
N LYS A 191 -27.10 0.74 -11.40
CA LYS A 191 -26.42 0.68 -12.70
C LYS A 191 -27.45 0.78 -13.84
N ALA A 192 -27.21 1.70 -14.78
CA ALA A 192 -28.12 2.04 -15.88
C ALA A 192 -28.01 1.08 -17.06
#